data_AF-A0A2K3KEH7-F1
#
_entry.id   AF-A0A2K3KEH7-F1
#
_cell.length_a   1.000
_cell.length_b   1.000
_cell.length_c   1.000
_cell.angle_alpha   90.00
_cell.angle_beta   90.00
_cell.angle_gamma   90.00
#
_symmetry.space_group_name_H-M   'P 1'
#
loop_
_entity.id
_entity.type
_entity.pdbx_description
1 polymer ?
#
loop_
_entity_poly.entity_id
_entity_poly.type
_entity_poly.pdbx_seq_one_letter_code
_entity_poly.pdbx_strand_id
1 'polypeptide(L)' 'MWIAAHERLLTNYRRSRWGIGVSPICPSCGNGDETLLHVLRDCVYATQ' A
#
# COMPACT_ATOMS: atom_id res chain seq x y z
N MET A 1 0.03 -14.45 -7.69
CA MET A 1 -0.36 -13.40 -6.71
C MET A 1 -0.68 -14.01 -5.33
N TRP A 2 0.27 -14.70 -4.70
CA TRP A 2 0.02 -15.36 -3.39
C TRP A 2 0.12 -14.38 -2.21
N ILE A 3 1.10 -13.48 -2.25
CA ILE A 3 1.37 -12.50 -1.18
C ILE A 3 0.22 -11.48 -1.04
N ALA A 4 -0.34 -11.02 -2.17
CA ALA A 4 -1.50 -10.15 -2.20
C ALA A 4 -2.77 -10.85 -1.68
N ALA A 5 -3.02 -12.08 -2.10
CA ALA A 5 -4.20 -12.85 -1.68
C ALA A 5 -4.18 -13.20 -0.18
N HIS A 6 -3.00 -13.37 0.41
CA HIS A 6 -2.83 -13.63 1.84
C HIS A 6 -2.67 -12.37 2.69
N GLU A 7 -2.92 -11.18 2.13
CA GLU A 7 -2.78 -9.90 2.84
C GLU A 7 -1.40 -9.67 3.47
N ARG A 8 -0.39 -10.44 3.04
CA ARG A 8 0.97 -10.42 3.55
C ARG A 8 1.81 -9.31 2.93
N LEU A 9 1.22 -8.49 2.07
CA LEU A 9 1.87 -7.32 1.52
C LEU A 9 2.01 -6.27 2.64
N LEU A 10 3.25 -6.00 3.02
CA LEU A 10 3.57 -5.11 4.14
C LEU A 10 3.48 -3.65 3.69
N THR A 11 2.26 -3.14 3.55
CA THR A 11 2.05 -1.78 3.05
C THR A 11 2.36 -0.72 4.11
N ASN A 12 2.69 0.48 3.65
CA ASN A 12 2.98 1.63 4.51
C ASN A 12 1.78 2.01 5.38
N TYR A 13 0.53 1.81 4.93
CA TYR A 13 -0.66 1.94 5.78
C TYR A 13 -0.59 1.00 7.00
N ARG A 14 -0.24 -0.28 6.80
CA ARG A 14 -0.08 -1.24 7.90
C ARG A 14 1.09 -0.88 8.82
N ARG A 15 2.23 -0.44 8.26
CA ARG A 15 3.38 0.05 9.07
C ARG A 15 3.04 1.26 9.91
N SER A 16 2.27 2.19 9.35
CA SER A 16 1.78 3.39 10.05
C SER A 16 0.87 3.01 11.22
N ARG A 17 -0.06 2.06 10.99
CA ARG A 17 -0.95 1.49 12.02
C ARG A 17 -0.20 0.76 13.13
N TRP A 18 0.98 0.22 12.88
CA TRP A 18 1.84 -0.41 13.90
C TRP A 18 2.67 0.60 14.71
N GLY A 19 2.51 1.90 14.47
CA GLY A 19 3.21 2.94 15.24
C GLY A 19 4.68 3.10 14.86
N ILE A 20 5.11 2.56 13.71
CA ILE A 20 6.51 2.64 13.23
C ILE A 20 6.84 4.06 12.71
N GLY A 21 5.94 5.04 12.82
CA GLY A 21 6.20 6.43 12.41
C GLY A 21 6.41 6.58 10.89
N VAL A 22 5.93 5.61 10.11
CA VAL A 22 5.99 5.65 8.64
C VAL A 22 4.72 6.30 8.13
N SER A 23 4.88 7.22 7.18
CA SER A 23 3.77 7.88 6.49
C SER A 23 2.93 6.81 5.77
N PRO A 24 1.59 6.79 5.96
CA PRO A 24 0.76 5.78 5.32
C PRO A 24 0.59 6.02 3.81
N ILE A 25 1.08 7.16 3.29
CA ILE A 25 0.94 7.60 1.91
C ILE A 25 1.69 6.69 0.95
N CYS A 26 1.09 6.40 -0.20
CA CYS A 26 1.74 5.65 -1.27
C CYS A 26 2.94 6.42 -1.85
N PRO A 27 4.16 5.87 -1.82
CA PRO A 27 5.35 6.53 -2.36
C PRO A 27 5.38 6.51 -3.90
N SER A 28 4.58 5.65 -4.55
CA SER A 28 4.51 5.58 -6.01
C SER A 28 3.72 6.74 -6.60
N CYS A 29 2.47 6.93 -6.15
CA CYS A 29 1.61 8.00 -6.67
C CYS A 29 1.64 9.28 -5.82
N GLY A 30 2.16 9.22 -4.59
CA GLY A 30 2.17 10.34 -3.64
C GLY A 30 0.78 10.77 -3.16
N ASN A 31 -0.29 10.03 -3.53
CA ASN A 31 -1.66 10.45 -3.32
C ASN A 31 -2.51 9.29 -2.78
N GLY A 32 -3.00 9.44 -1.54
CA GLY A 32 -3.76 8.40 -0.83
C GLY A 32 -2.89 7.39 -0.10
N ASP A 33 -3.52 6.61 0.79
CA ASP A 33 -2.84 5.62 1.60
C ASP A 33 -2.39 4.41 0.76
N GLU A 34 -1.16 3.94 1.00
CA GLU A 34 -0.64 2.69 0.48
C GLU A 34 -1.38 1.52 1.12
N THR A 35 -2.56 1.23 0.60
CA THR A 35 -3.31 0.02 0.93
C THR A 35 -3.07 -1.03 -0.16
N LEU A 36 -3.38 -2.28 0.15
CA LEU A 36 -3.24 -3.37 -0.82
C LEU A 36 -4.13 -3.14 -2.04
N LEU A 37 -5.36 -2.66 -1.83
CA LEU A 37 -6.27 -2.26 -2.91
C LEU A 37 -5.70 -1.07 -3.69
N HIS A 38 -5.14 -0.09 -3.00
CA HIS A 38 -4.52 1.04 -3.69
C HIS A 38 -3.36 0.58 -4.58
N VAL A 39 -2.39 -0.17 -4.06
CA VAL A 39 -1.25 -0.65 -4.84
C VAL A 39 -1.65 -1.57 -6.01
N LEU A 40 -2.74 -2.35 -5.87
CA LEU A 40 -3.16 -3.31 -6.90
C LEU A 40 -4.23 -2.79 -7.86
N ARG A 41 -4.97 -1.74 -7.51
CA ARG A 41 -6.15 -1.28 -8.26
C ARG A 41 -6.23 0.23 -8.40
N ASP A 42 -6.15 0.98 -7.29
CA ASP A 42 -6.45 2.43 -7.32
C ASP A 42 -5.22 3.30 -7.66
N CYS A 43 -4.01 2.74 -7.56
CA CYS A 43 -2.77 3.44 -7.88
C CYS A 43 -2.63 3.57 -9.39
N VAL A 44 -2.30 4.77 -9.86
CA VAL A 44 -2.07 5.08 -11.27
C VAL A 44 -0.97 4.21 -11.89
N TYR A 45 -0.02 3.75 -11.06
CA TYR A 45 1.06 2.85 -11.48
C TYR A 45 0.69 1.36 -11.45
N ALA A 46 -0.48 0.98 -10.92
CA ALA A 46 -0.90 -0.43 -10.87
C ALA A 46 -1.31 -0.98 -12.24
N THR A 47 -1.71 -0.10 -13.16
CA THR A 47 -2.28 -0.44 -14.47
C THR A 47 -1.33 -0.22 -15.65
N GLN A 48 -0.05 0.10 -15.40
CA GLN A 48 0.97 0.31 -16.43
C GLN A 48 1.75 -0.97 -16.70
#